data_AF-A0A511R5G0-F1
#
_entry.id   AF-A0A511R5G0-F1
#
_cell.length_a   1.000
_cell.length_b   1.000
_cell.length_c   1.000
_cell.angle_alpha   90.00
_cell.angle_beta   90.00
_cell.angle_gamma   90.00
#
_symmetry.space_group_name_H-M   'P 1'
#
loop_
_entity.id
_entity.type
_entity.pdbx_description
1 polymer ?
#
loop_
_entity_poly.entity_id
_entity_poly.type
_entity_poly.pdbx_seq_one_letter_code
_entity_poly.pdbx_strand_id
1 'polypeptide(L)' 'MAGSRIIQPAYSLELNPAERVFEEVRRAIEGKVYTSLEHKRLAAEECLAQLAANPTRVKRLCFWPWIQEALCVTSS' A
#
# COMPACT_ATOMS: atom_id res chain seq x y z
N MET A 1 -12.72 12.00 15.36
CA MET A 1 -13.38 10.69 15.25
C MET A 1 -12.30 9.62 15.28
N ALA A 2 -12.37 8.67 16.21
CA ALA A 2 -11.45 7.53 16.20
C ALA A 2 -11.91 6.60 15.07
N GLY A 3 -11.09 6.42 14.03
CA GLY A 3 -11.39 5.49 12.94
C GLY A 3 -11.44 4.05 13.42
N SER A 4 -12.27 3.22 12.78
CA SER A 4 -12.31 1.78 12.99
C SER A 4 -10.92 1.17 12.82
N ARG A 5 -10.46 0.39 13.81
CA ARG A 5 -9.17 -0.30 13.76
C ARG A 5 -9.38 -1.75 13.34
N ILE A 6 -8.67 -2.18 12.31
CA ILE A 6 -8.61 -3.57 11.89
C ILE A 6 -7.33 -4.17 12.49
N ILE A 7 -7.44 -5.30 13.18
CA ILE A 7 -6.29 -5.98 13.75
C ILE A 7 -5.56 -6.75 12.66
N GLN A 8 -4.28 -6.46 12.47
CA GLN A 8 -3.41 -7.23 11.60
C GLN A 8 -2.76 -8.36 12.41
N PRO A 9 -2.83 -9.62 11.94
CA PRO A 9 -2.12 -10.73 12.58
C PRO A 9 -0.60 -10.54 12.54
N ALA A 10 0.08 -10.99 13.58
CA ALA A 10 1.54 -10.93 13.65
C ALA A 10 2.16 -11.80 12.55
N TYR A 11 3.26 -11.31 11.96
CA TYR A 11 4.01 -12.00 10.89
C TYR A 11 3.23 -12.30 9.59
N SER A 12 2.05 -11.69 9.39
CA SER A 12 1.26 -11.82 8.16
C SER A 12 1.38 -10.59 7.27
N LEU A 13 2.51 -10.47 6.56
CA LEU A 13 2.77 -9.35 5.64
C LEU A 13 1.90 -9.43 4.39
N GLU A 14 1.56 -10.64 3.95
CA GLU A 14 0.64 -10.93 2.83
C GLU A 14 -0.78 -10.40 3.06
N LEU A 15 -1.13 -10.13 4.33
CA LEU A 15 -2.39 -9.51 4.73
C LEU A 15 -2.24 -8.01 5.02
N ASN A 16 -1.10 -7.39 4.71
CA ASN A 16 -0.88 -5.98 4.94
C ASN A 16 -1.04 -5.16 3.65
N PRO A 17 -2.08 -4.29 3.55
CA PRO A 17 -2.21 -3.35 2.44
C PRO A 17 -0.96 -2.51 2.18
N ALA A 18 -0.26 -2.09 3.25
CA ALA A 18 0.95 -1.29 3.12
C ALA A 18 2.08 -2.08 2.47
N GLU A 19 2.26 -3.36 2.80
CA GLU A 19 3.29 -4.19 2.16
C GLU A 19 2.98 -4.38 0.68
N ARG A 20 1.70 -4.60 0.32
CA ARG A 20 1.30 -4.70 -1.09
C ARG A 20 1.61 -3.42 -1.88
N VAL A 21 1.46 -2.24 -1.27
CA VAL A 21 1.89 -0.97 -1.88
C VAL A 21 3.42 -0.91 -1.99
N PHE A 22 4.16 -1.34 -0.95
CA PHE A 22 5.62 -1.39 -1.00
C PHE A 22 6.14 -2.30 -2.10
N GLU A 23 5.51 -3.44 -2.37
CA GLU A 23 5.86 -4.31 -3.50
C GLU A 23 5.71 -3.60 -4.85
N GLU A 24 4.68 -2.76 -5.04
CA GLU A 24 4.51 -1.99 -6.27
C GLU A 24 5.60 -0.91 -6.42
N VAL A 25 5.95 -0.24 -5.33
CA VAL A 25 7.07 0.71 -5.31
C VAL A 25 8.38 -0.02 -5.60
N ARG A 26 8.61 -1.17 -4.96
CA ARG A 26 9.79 -2.01 -5.16
C ARG A 26 9.90 -2.44 -6.62
N ARG A 27 8.83 -2.94 -7.23
CA ARG A 27 8.77 -3.26 -8.67
C ARG A 27 9.16 -2.07 -9.56
N ALA A 28 8.85 -0.84 -9.15
CA ALA A 28 9.18 0.36 -9.91
C ALA A 28 10.65 0.80 -9.75
N ILE A 29 11.30 0.53 -8.62
CA ILE A 29 12.62 1.10 -8.28
C ILE A 29 13.75 0.07 -8.14
N GLU A 30 13.43 -1.21 -7.94
CA GLU A 30 14.40 -2.27 -7.71
C GLU A 30 15.21 -2.58 -8.97
N GLY A 31 16.50 -2.91 -8.80
CA GLY A 31 17.42 -3.19 -9.90
C GLY A 31 17.90 -1.97 -10.69
N LYS A 32 17.46 -0.75 -10.35
CA LYS A 32 17.91 0.49 -10.99
C LYS A 32 19.12 1.09 -10.26
N VAL A 33 20.06 1.62 -11.03
CA VAL A 33 21.20 2.39 -10.52
C VAL A 33 20.81 3.86 -10.39
N TYR A 34 21.11 4.46 -9.25
CA TYR A 34 20.82 5.86 -8.95
C TYR A 34 22.12 6.60 -8.61
N THR A 35 22.24 7.85 -9.06
CA THR A 35 23.41 8.70 -8.82
C THR A 35 23.49 9.20 -7.38
N SER A 36 22.36 9.22 -6.66
CA SER A 36 22.31 9.52 -5.22
C SER A 36 21.07 8.89 -4.57
N LEU A 37 21.03 8.90 -3.23
CA LEU A 37 19.85 8.49 -2.47
C LEU A 37 18.61 9.36 -2.79
N GLU A 38 18.81 10.65 -3.04
CA GLU A 38 17.72 11.56 -3.42
C GLU A 38 17.05 11.14 -4.74
N HIS A 39 17.82 10.70 -5.74
CA HIS A 39 17.25 10.23 -6.99
C HIS A 39 16.40 8.96 -6.77
N LYS A 40 16.81 8.08 -5.86
CA LYS A 40 16.02 6.89 -5.49
C LYS A 40 14.75 7.27 -4.73
N ARG A 41 14.84 8.24 -3.80
CA ARG A 41 13.69 8.77 -3.05
C ARG A 41 12.66 9.37 -4.00
N LEU A 42 13.09 10.24 -4.91
CA LEU A 42 12.21 10.88 -5.90
C LEU A 42 11.50 9.85 -6.79
N ALA A 43 12.20 8.80 -7.24
CA ALA A 43 11.58 7.73 -8.03
C ALA A 43 10.52 6.94 -7.23
N ALA A 44 10.75 6.71 -5.94
CA ALA A 44 9.75 6.07 -5.07
C ALA A 44 8.54 7.00 -4.84
N GLU A 45 8.77 8.30 -4.62
CA GLU A 45 7.72 9.30 -4.45
C GLU A 45 6.86 9.47 -5.69
N GLU A 46 7.46 9.46 -6.88
CA GLU A 46 6.72 9.50 -8.13
C GLU A 46 5.78 8.29 -8.26
N CYS A 47 6.26 7.08 -7.94
CA CYS A 47 5.44 5.88 -7.94
C CYS A 47 4.26 5.99 -6.96
N LEU A 48 4.52 6.47 -5.73
CA LEU A 48 3.49 6.70 -4.73
C LEU A 48 2.47 7.75 -5.18
N ALA A 49 2.92 8.85 -5.81
CA ALA A 49 2.03 9.89 -6.33
C ALA A 49 1.12 9.35 -7.43
N GLN A 50 1.64 8.50 -8.33
CA GLN A 50 0.84 7.83 -9.37
C GLN A 50 -0.20 6.86 -8.78
N LEU A 51 0.15 6.13 -7.72
CA LEU A 51 -0.80 5.27 -7.01
C LEU A 51 -1.87 6.10 -6.31
N ALA A 52 -1.49 7.17 -5.61
CA ALA A 52 -2.43 8.06 -4.92
C ALA A 52 -3.40 8.76 -5.87
N ALA A 53 -2.93 9.14 -7.07
CA ALA A 53 -3.76 9.72 -8.12
C ALA A 53 -4.80 8.74 -8.70
N ASN A 54 -4.70 7.43 -8.41
CA ASN A 54 -5.66 6.42 -8.87
C ASN A 54 -6.18 5.54 -7.72
N PRO A 55 -7.15 6.05 -6.92
CA PRO A 55 -7.72 5.30 -5.80
C PRO A 55 -8.35 3.96 -6.20
N THR A 56 -8.92 3.87 -7.41
CA THR A 56 -9.50 2.63 -7.94
C THR A 56 -8.44 1.54 -8.11
N ARG A 57 -7.24 1.90 -8.60
CA ARG A 57 -6.10 0.98 -8.69
C ARG A 57 -5.67 0.51 -7.30
N VAL A 58 -5.54 1.42 -6.34
CA VAL A 58 -5.13 1.08 -4.97
C VAL A 58 -6.14 0.13 -4.32
N LYS A 59 -7.44 0.39 -4.49
CA LYS A 59 -8.50 -0.52 -4.01
C LYS A 59 -8.38 -1.91 -4.65
N ARG A 60 -8.16 -2.00 -5.96
CA ARG A 60 -7.96 -3.30 -6.62
C ARG A 60 -6.74 -4.06 -6.11
N LEU A 61 -5.70 -3.36 -5.68
CA LEU A 61 -4.48 -3.97 -5.17
C LEU A 61 -4.64 -4.49 -3.73
N CYS A 62 -5.29 -3.70 -2.87
CA CYS A 62 -5.20 -3.90 -1.42
C CYS A 62 -6.55 -4.12 -0.73
N PHE A 63 -7.69 -3.81 -1.35
CA PHE A 63 -9.01 -3.88 -0.72
C PHE A 63 -9.61 -5.28 -0.85
N TRP A 64 -8.93 -6.25 -0.22
CA TRP A 64 -9.31 -7.66 -0.24
C TRP A 64 -10.62 -7.91 0.51
N PRO A 65 -11.36 -8.99 0.19
CA PRO A 65 -12.67 -9.29 0.79
C PRO A 65 -12.72 -9.20 2.32
N TRP A 66 -11.72 -9.74 3.01
CA TRP A 66 -11.67 -9.72 4.47
C TRP A 66 -11.58 -8.30 5.07
N ILE A 67 -10.96 -7.34 4.36
CA ILE A 67 -10.94 -5.92 4.79
C ILE A 67 -12.33 -5.31 4.61
N GLN A 68 -13.00 -5.65 3.51
CA GLN A 68 -14.37 -5.18 3.24
C GLN A 68 -15.31 -5.67 4.34
N GLU A 69 -15.23 -6.95 4.67
CA GLU A 69 -15.99 -7.59 5.74
C GLU A 69 -15.72 -6.94 7.11
N ALA A 70 -14.45 -6.73 7.47
CA ALA A 70 -14.07 -6.11 8.74
C ALA A 70 -14.63 -4.68 8.88
N LEU A 71 -14.67 -3.90 7.79
CA LEU A 71 -15.24 -2.55 7.79
C LEU A 71 -16.77 -2.55 7.86
N CYS A 72 -17.44 -3.52 7.22
CA CYS A 72 -18.88 -3.68 7.31
C CYS A 72 -19.33 -4.05 8.74
N VAL A 73 -18.62 -4.97 9.40
CA VAL A 73 -18.90 -5.37 10.80
C VAL A 73 -18.76 -4.19 11.76
N THR A 74 -17.78 -3.31 11.52
CA THR A 74 -17.53 -2.16 12.43
C THR A 74 -18.49 -0.98 12.19
N SER A 75 -19.30 -1.03 11.13
CA SER A 75 -20.27 0.03 10.78
C SER A 75 -21.70 -0.25 11.27
N SER A 76 -21.90 -1.36 12.00
CA SER A 76 -23.16 -1.77 12.63
C SER A 76 -23.08 -1.61 14.14
#